data_AF-A0AAV4W3E9-F1
#
_entry.id   AF-A0AAV4W3E9-F1
#
_cell.length_a   1.000
_cell.length_b   1.000
_cell.length_c   1.000
_cell.angle_alpha   90.00
_cell.angle_beta   90.00
_cell.angle_gamma   90.00
#
_symmetry.space_group_name_H-M   'P 1'
#
loop_
_entity.id
_entity.type
_entity.pdbx_description
1 polymer ?
#
loop_
_entity_poly.entity_id
_entity_poly.type
_entity_poly.pdbx_seq_one_letter_code
_entity_poly.pdbx_strand_id
1 'polypeptide(L)' 'ICNDDKCLYGKCQVLGHGYECRCYEGYTGSRCENKIQSELGNQMLWWVTHVSIIALIGMLCFFCRMKK' A
#
# COMPACT_ATOMS: atom_id res chain seq x y z
N ILE A 1 -22.71 18.67 -14.48
CA ILE A 1 -21.81 18.51 -13.31
C ILE A 1 -22.17 17.16 -12.72
N CYS A 2 -21.18 16.29 -12.54
CA CYS A 2 -21.27 14.82 -12.74
C CYS A 2 -21.48 14.42 -14.22
N ASN A 3 -20.66 13.47 -14.68
CA ASN A 3 -20.68 12.77 -15.97
C ASN A 3 -20.06 11.38 -15.72
N ASP A 4 -20.28 10.40 -16.61
CA ASP A 4 -19.81 9.01 -16.43
C ASP A 4 -18.34 8.90 -16.01
N ASP A 5 -17.45 9.76 -16.53
CA ASP A 5 -16.01 9.68 -16.23
C ASP A 5 -15.58 10.44 -14.96
N LYS A 6 -16.45 11.16 -14.26
CA LYS A 6 -16.03 12.02 -13.14
C LYS A 6 -15.56 11.21 -11.93
N CYS A 7 -16.26 10.14 -11.58
CA CYS A 7 -15.88 9.23 -10.50
C CYS A 7 -15.81 7.80 -11.06
N LEU A 8 -14.66 7.16 -11.00
CA LEU A 8 -14.44 5.82 -11.56
C LEU A 8 -15.09 4.75 -10.68
N TYR A 9 -14.69 4.72 -9.40
CA TYR A 9 -15.16 3.75 -8.42
C TYR A 9 -15.84 4.45 -7.23
N GLY A 10 -16.87 5.23 -7.52
CA GLY A 10 -17.62 5.96 -6.51
C GLY A 10 -18.90 6.59 -7.01
N LYS A 11 -19.62 7.24 -6.11
CA LYS A 11 -20.83 8.02 -6.42
C LYS A 11 -20.49 9.49 -6.55
N CYS A 12 -20.86 10.10 -7.67
CA CYS A 12 -20.73 11.54 -7.87
C CYS A 12 -21.88 12.27 -7.16
N GLN A 13 -21.56 13.26 -6.33
CA GLN A 13 -22.51 14.11 -5.62
C GLN A 13 -22.27 15.58 -5.97
N VAL A 14 -23.33 16.30 -6.35
CA VAL A 14 -23.24 17.73 -6.66
C VAL A 14 -23.38 18.52 -5.36
N LEU A 15 -22.38 19.34 -5.02
CA LEU A 15 -22.37 20.19 -3.83
C LEU A 15 -22.35 21.67 -4.26
N GLY A 16 -23.51 22.33 -4.23
CA GLY A 16 -23.64 23.74 -4.61
C GLY A 16 -23.16 24.00 -6.04
N HIS A 17 -22.05 24.73 -6.19
CA HIS A 17 -21.41 25.02 -7.48
C HIS A 17 -20.36 23.97 -7.92
N GLY A 18 -20.11 22.94 -7.12
CA GLY A 18 -19.09 21.91 -7.35
C GLY A 18 -19.62 20.48 -7.37
N TYR A 19 -18.71 19.51 -7.42
CA TYR A 19 -19.01 18.09 -7.25
C TYR A 19 -17.96 17.43 -6.36
N GLU A 20 -18.35 16.35 -5.70
CA GLU A 20 -17.49 15.49 -4.91
C GLU A 20 -17.72 14.02 -5.30
N CYS A 21 -16.66 13.22 -5.27
CA CYS A 21 -16.75 11.78 -5.47
C CYS A 21 -16.73 11.06 -4.11
N ARG A 22 -17.82 10.35 -3.79
CA ARG A 22 -17.87 9.47 -2.64
C ARG A 22 -17.43 8.07 -3.04
N CYS A 23 -16.18 7.71 -2.72
CA CYS A 23 -15.58 6.45 -3.14
C CYS A 23 -16.22 5.23 -2.49
N TYR A 24 -16.24 4.12 -3.23
CA TYR A 24 -16.59 2.81 -2.71
C TYR A 24 -15.50 2.27 -1.76
N GLU A 25 -15.86 1.30 -0.92
CA GLU A 25 -14.90 0.67 -0.02
C GLU A 25 -13.71 0.09 -0.79
N GLY A 26 -12.51 0.34 -0.29
CA GLY A 26 -11.28 -0.09 -0.94
C GLY A 26 -10.81 0.83 -2.08
N TYR A 27 -11.41 2.01 -2.28
CA TYR A 27 -10.96 3.02 -3.25
C TYR A 27 -10.76 4.40 -2.62
N THR A 28 -9.83 5.16 -3.17
CA THR A 28 -9.44 6.51 -2.73
C THR A 28 -8.97 7.36 -3.91
N GLY A 29 -8.68 8.64 -3.68
CA GLY A 29 -8.34 9.63 -4.71
C GLY A 29 -9.52 10.50 -5.11
N SER A 30 -9.24 11.63 -5.76
CA SER A 30 -10.24 12.67 -6.10
C SER A 30 -11.33 12.18 -7.04
N ARG A 31 -11.05 11.13 -7.82
CA ARG A 31 -11.99 10.45 -8.73
C ARG A 31 -12.20 8.98 -8.35
N CYS A 32 -11.76 8.59 -7.17
CA CYS A 32 -11.75 7.21 -6.70
C CYS A 32 -10.95 6.28 -7.63
N GLU A 33 -9.85 6.78 -8.19
CA GLU A 33 -8.99 6.07 -9.15
C GLU A 33 -8.01 5.09 -8.48
N ASN A 34 -7.71 5.27 -7.20
CA ASN A 34 -6.69 4.51 -6.50
C ASN A 34 -7.35 3.40 -5.67
N LYS A 35 -6.91 2.15 -5.84
CA LYS A 35 -7.31 1.06 -4.96
C LYS A 35 -6.51 1.15 -3.65
N ILE A 36 -7.20 1.15 -2.52
CA ILE A 36 -6.58 1.06 -1.20
C ILE A 36 -5.93 -0.31 -1.12
N GLN A 37 -4.61 -0.34 -1.23
CA GLN A 37 -3.85 -1.54 -0.98
C GLN A 37 -3.82 -1.73 0.54
N SER A 38 -4.70 -2.58 1.05
CA SER A 38 -4.65 -3.01 2.44
C SER A 38 -3.24 -3.54 2.73
N GLU A 39 -2.62 -3.01 3.78
CA GLU A 39 -1.25 -3.29 4.27
C GLU A 39 -0.94 -4.78 4.54
N LEU A 40 -1.86 -5.70 4.23
CA LEU A 40 -1.64 -7.14 4.28
C LEU A 40 -0.75 -7.67 3.14
N GLY A 41 -0.50 -6.86 2.09
CA GLY A 41 0.29 -7.26 0.93
C GLY A 41 1.75 -6.80 0.90
N ASN A 42 2.09 -5.70 1.58
CA ASN A 42 3.41 -5.07 1.43
C ASN A 42 4.28 -5.12 2.70
N GLN A 43 3.73 -5.51 3.85
CA GLN A 43 4.47 -5.58 5.11
C GLN A 43 5.20 -6.90 5.33
N MET A 44 5.01 -7.90 4.45
CA MET A 44 5.65 -9.21 4.54
C MET A 44 7.00 -9.30 3.80
N LEU A 45 7.45 -8.27 3.07
CA LEU A 45 8.72 -8.33 2.32
C LEU A 45 9.90 -7.79 3.13
N TRP A 46 9.67 -6.80 3.99
CA TRP A 46 10.72 -6.19 4.80
C TRP A 46 11.22 -7.11 5.94
N TRP A 47 10.36 -7.97 6.52
CA TRP A 47 10.83 -8.95 7.51
C TRP A 47 11.60 -10.11 6.87
N VAL A 48 11.18 -10.61 5.70
CA VAL A 48 11.86 -11.74 5.01
C VAL A 48 13.27 -11.35 4.58
N THR A 49 13.45 -10.13 4.05
CA THR A 49 14.78 -9.61 3.70
C THR A 49 15.63 -9.38 4.94
N HIS A 50 15.07 -8.83 6.03
CA HIS A 50 15.79 -8.63 7.29
C HIS A 50 16.20 -9.92 8.01
N VAL A 51 15.32 -10.93 8.09
CA VAL A 51 15.61 -12.22 8.74
C VAL A 51 16.71 -12.96 7.99
N SER A 52 16.69 -12.91 6.65
CA SER A 52 17.73 -13.52 5.81
C SER A 52 19.10 -12.86 6.04
N ILE A 53 19.15 -11.52 6.13
CA ILE A 53 20.38 -10.76 6.37
C ILE A 53 20.92 -11.03 7.79
N ILE A 54 20.06 -11.04 8.81
CA ILE A 54 20.46 -11.35 10.19
C ILE A 54 21.02 -12.77 10.29
N ALA A 55 20.43 -13.74 9.60
CA ALA A 55 20.92 -15.11 9.55
C ALA A 55 22.29 -15.22 8.85
N LEU A 56 22.50 -14.48 7.75
CA LEU A 56 23.78 -14.44 7.04
C LEU A 56 24.89 -13.75 7.85
N ILE A 57 24.58 -12.60 8.47
CA ILE A 57 25.52 -11.90 9.36
C ILE A 57 25.81 -12.76 10.60
N GLY A 58 24.79 -13.41 11.16
CA GLY A 58 24.92 -14.35 12.27
C GLY A 58 25.83 -15.53 11.95
N MET A 59 25.69 -16.13 10.75
CA MET A 59 26.61 -17.17 10.28
C MET A 59 28.04 -16.66 10.11
N LEU A 60 28.25 -15.48 9.52
CA LEU A 60 29.59 -14.90 9.38
C LEU A 60 30.23 -14.58 10.74
N CYS A 61 29.46 -14.07 11.70
CA CYS A 61 29.92 -13.83 13.07
C CYS A 61 30.20 -15.14 13.82
N PHE A 62 29.40 -16.19 13.59
CA PHE A 62 29.64 -17.52 14.15
C PHE A 62 30.90 -18.16 13.57
N PHE A 63 31.11 -18.06 12.25
CA PHE A 63 32.35 -18.52 11.60
C PHE A 63 33.58 -17.72 12.03
N CYS A 64 33.46 -16.41 12.27
CA CYS A 64 34.54 -15.59 12.86
C CYS A 64 34.86 -15.99 14.32
N ARG A 65 33.85 -16.40 15.10
CA ARG A 65 34.04 -16.96 16.46
C ARG A 65 34.66 -18.36 16.44
N MET A 66 34.46 -19.13 15.38
CA MET A 66 35.07 -20.45 15.16
C MET A 66 36.49 -20.38 14.56
N LYS A 67 36.98 -19.18 14.22
CA LYS A 67 38.34 -18.89 13.71
C LYS A 67 39.17 -18.05 14.69
N LYS A 68 38.88 -18.13 15.99
CA LYS A 68 39.76 -17.66 17.08
C LYS A 68 40.09 -18.81 18.01
#